data_AF-A0A132BYP9-F1
#
_entry.id   AF-A0A132BYP9-F1
#
_cell.length_a   1.000
_cell.length_b   1.000
_cell.length_c   1.000
_cell.angle_alpha   90.00
_cell.angle_beta   90.00
_cell.angle_gamma   90.00
#
_symmetry.space_group_name_H-M   'P 1'
#
loop_
_entity.id
_entity.type
_entity.pdbx_description
1 polymer ?
#
loop_
_entity_poly.entity_id
_entity_poly.type
_entity_poly.pdbx_seq_one_letter_code
_entity_poly.pdbx_strand_id
1 'polypeptide(L)'
;MTRNNMFYGEPDPPRAQGVEVAEGILRIVANNPGKMTYHGTNSYIIDTPDGRFIIDPGPAEDSAHFEAIVENLGANQPEFS
;
A
#
# COMPACT_ATOMS: atom_id res chain seq x y z
N MET A 1 -13.74 31.03 -9.46
CA MET A 1 -12.67 31.21 -8.46
C MET A 1 -12.06 29.85 -8.20
N THR A 2 -10.90 29.55 -8.77
CA THR A 2 -10.19 28.29 -8.55
C THR A 2 -9.54 28.38 -7.18
N ARG A 3 -9.96 27.55 -6.22
CA ARG A 3 -9.22 27.45 -4.95
C ARG A 3 -7.85 26.88 -5.28
N ASN A 4 -6.83 27.74 -5.33
CA ASN A 4 -5.43 27.34 -5.27
C ASN A 4 -5.20 26.75 -3.87
N ASN A 5 -5.49 25.46 -3.72
CA ASN A 5 -5.16 24.73 -2.52
C ASN A 5 -3.64 24.57 -2.54
N MET A 6 -2.91 25.33 -1.71
CA MET A 6 -1.44 25.33 -1.64
C MET A 6 -0.85 24.00 -1.10
N PHE A 7 -1.68 22.99 -0.89
CA PHE A 7 -1.29 21.65 -0.44
C PHE A 7 -1.79 20.62 -1.46
N TYR A 8 -0.86 19.86 -2.03
CA TYR A 8 -1.16 18.60 -2.69
C TYR A 8 -1.63 17.63 -1.61
N GLY A 9 -2.87 17.17 -1.71
CA GLY A 9 -3.45 16.18 -0.81
C GLY A 9 -3.86 14.94 -1.60
N GLU A 10 -3.97 13.83 -0.89
CA GLU A 10 -4.52 12.60 -1.43
C GLU A 10 -5.94 12.41 -0.89
N PRO A 11 -6.90 11.90 -1.69
CA PRO A 11 -8.15 11.35 -1.16
C PRO A 11 -7.89 10.29 -0.07
N ASP A 12 -8.85 10.06 0.81
CA ASP A 12 -8.71 9.01 1.82
C ASP A 12 -8.61 7.62 1.14
N PRO A 13 -7.48 6.89 1.28
CA PRO A 13 -7.30 5.61 0.60
C PRO A 13 -8.08 4.48 1.31
N PRO A 14 -8.36 3.36 0.64
CA PRO A 14 -8.87 2.19 1.36
C PRO A 14 -7.79 1.65 2.32
N ARG A 15 -8.22 1.21 3.50
CA ARG A 15 -7.35 0.57 4.51
C ARG A 15 -7.34 -0.93 4.32
N ALA A 16 -6.20 -1.57 4.58
CA ALA A 16 -6.03 -3.03 4.47
C ALA A 16 -6.51 -3.60 3.12
N GLN A 17 -6.28 -2.86 2.03
CA GLN A 17 -6.65 -3.27 0.68
C GLN A 17 -5.50 -2.97 -0.28
N GLY A 18 -5.11 -3.95 -1.10
CA GLY A 18 -4.17 -3.76 -2.20
C GLY A 18 -4.77 -2.90 -3.31
N VAL A 19 -4.13 -1.77 -3.59
CA VAL A 19 -4.47 -0.88 -4.70
C VAL A 19 -3.26 -0.79 -5.61
N GLU A 20 -3.43 -1.13 -6.89
CA GLU A 20 -2.38 -0.94 -7.89
C GLU A 20 -2.16 0.55 -8.13
N VAL A 21 -0.92 1.00 -7.90
CA VAL A 21 -0.51 2.41 -8.05
C VAL A 21 0.42 2.63 -9.24
N ALA A 22 1.03 1.55 -9.73
CA ALA A 22 1.77 1.45 -10.98
C ALA A 22 1.85 -0.03 -11.38
N GLU A 23 2.25 -0.30 -12.63
CA GLU A 23 2.46 -1.67 -13.12
C GLU A 23 3.41 -2.45 -12.19
N GLY A 24 2.92 -3.56 -11.65
CA GLY A 24 3.68 -4.42 -10.73
C GLY A 24 3.90 -3.82 -9.33
N ILE A 25 3.22 -2.71 -8.98
CA ILE A 25 3.33 -2.07 -7.66
C ILE A 25 1.95 -1.92 -7.04
N LEU A 26 1.70 -2.70 -5.99
CA LEU A 26 0.53 -2.56 -5.12
C LEU A 26 0.90 -1.75 -3.88
N ARG A 27 -0.02 -0.89 -3.45
CA ARG A 27 0.04 -0.19 -2.16
C ARG A 27 -1.09 -0.68 -1.26
N ILE A 28 -0.77 -0.93 0.00
CA ILE A 28 -1.71 -1.23 1.08
C ILE A 28 -1.49 -0.16 2.15
N VAL A 29 -2.58 0.43 2.67
CA VAL A 29 -2.50 1.46 3.71
C VAL A 29 -2.96 0.91 5.05
N ALA A 30 -2.10 0.99 6.06
CA ALA A 30 -2.41 0.60 7.43
C ALA A 30 -3.40 1.57 8.10
N ASN A 31 -4.21 1.08 9.03
CA ASN A 31 -5.17 1.88 9.77
C ASN A 31 -4.53 2.59 10.99
N ASN A 32 -3.44 3.33 10.74
CA ASN A 32 -2.68 4.07 11.75
C ASN A 32 -2.46 5.56 11.35
N PRO A 33 -3.52 6.33 11.06
CA PRO A 33 -3.38 7.73 10.66
C PRO A 33 -2.75 8.57 11.77
N GLY A 34 -1.94 9.55 11.40
CA GLY A 34 -1.20 10.37 12.36
C GLY A 34 -0.34 11.44 11.71
N LYS A 35 0.23 12.33 12.53
CA LYS A 35 1.08 13.44 12.02
C LYS A 35 2.26 12.95 11.18
N MET A 36 2.79 11.77 11.48
CA MET A 36 3.95 11.20 10.80
C MET A 36 3.58 10.19 9.70
N THR A 37 2.35 9.68 9.72
CA THR A 37 1.86 8.64 8.79
C THR A 37 0.79 9.15 7.83
N TYR A 38 0.34 10.40 7.97
CA TYR A 38 -0.77 10.99 7.21
C TYR A 38 -2.03 10.10 7.29
N HIS A 39 -2.49 9.54 6.18
CA HIS A 39 -3.61 8.60 6.12
C HIS A 39 -3.30 7.25 6.79
N GLY A 40 -2.02 6.87 6.85
CA GLY A 40 -1.53 5.62 7.40
C GLY A 40 -0.18 5.24 6.79
N THR A 41 0.52 4.28 7.39
CA THR A 41 1.73 3.72 6.79
C THR A 41 1.38 3.08 5.45
N ASN A 42 2.18 3.38 4.43
CA ASN A 42 2.05 2.77 3.12
C ASN A 42 3.00 1.57 3.02
N SER A 43 2.44 0.39 2.86
CA SER A 43 3.15 -0.83 2.51
C SER A 43 3.09 -1.07 1.02
N TYR A 44 4.22 -1.46 0.42
CA TYR A 44 4.29 -1.69 -1.02
C TYR A 44 4.68 -3.12 -1.33
N ILE A 45 3.90 -3.78 -2.18
CA ILE A 45 4.27 -5.05 -2.80
C ILE A 45 4.74 -4.75 -4.21
N ILE A 46 5.95 -5.23 -4.53
CA ILE A 46 6.63 -4.96 -5.79
C ILE A 46 6.96 -6.27 -6.47
N ASP A 47 6.47 -6.43 -7.69
CA ASP A 47 6.85 -7.50 -8.60
C ASP A 47 8.09 -7.13 -9.40
N THR A 48 9.08 -8.01 -9.38
CA THR A 48 10.31 -7.89 -10.17
C THR A 48 10.63 -9.21 -10.87
N PRO A 49 11.56 -9.23 -11.84
CA PRO A 49 12.04 -10.47 -12.45
C PRO A 49 12.60 -11.49 -11.44
N ASP A 50 13.12 -11.01 -10.30
CA ASP A 50 13.74 -11.85 -9.28
C ASP A 50 12.73 -12.34 -8.23
N GLY A 51 11.49 -11.85 -8.27
CA GLY A 51 10.40 -12.25 -7.38
C GLY A 51 9.56 -11.10 -6.87
N ARG A 52 8.81 -11.37 -5.80
CA ARG A 52 7.89 -10.43 -5.17
C ARG A 52 8.43 -9.98 -3.81
N PHE A 53 8.46 -8.67 -3.59
CA PHE A 53 9.04 -8.04 -2.40
C PHE A 53 8.03 -7.16 -1.68
N ILE A 54 8.13 -7.09 -0.34
CA ILE A 54 7.36 -6.17 0.50
C ILE A 54 8.30 -5.08 1.04
N ILE A 55 7.88 -3.82 0.93
CA ILE A 55 8.53 -2.66 1.55
C ILE A 55 7.61 -2.12 2.64
N ASP A 56 8.17 -2.01 3.85
CA ASP A 56 7.55 -1.48 5.06
C ASP A 56 6.26 -2.24 5.46
N PRO A 57 6.27 -3.14 6.46
CA PRO A 57 5.10 -3.95 6.81
C PRO A 57 4.06 -3.20 7.66
N GLY A 58 4.29 -1.95 8.03
CA GLY A 58 3.41 -1.20 8.93
C GLY A 58 3.46 -1.65 10.39
N PRO A 59 2.51 -1.20 11.22
CA PRO A 59 2.46 -1.53 12.65
C PRO A 59 2.07 -3.00 12.89
N ALA A 60 2.70 -3.64 13.89
CA ALA A 60 2.49 -5.06 14.19
C ALA A 60 1.10 -5.36 14.78
N GLU A 61 0.48 -4.35 15.40
CA GLU A 61 -0.83 -4.41 16.02
C GLU A 61 -2.01 -4.33 15.03
N ASP A 62 -1.77 -3.98 13.77
CA ASP A 62 -2.81 -3.93 12.74
C ASP A 62 -2.91 -5.26 11.98
N SER A 63 -3.69 -6.19 12.55
CA SER A 63 -3.84 -7.53 11.99
C SER A 63 -4.52 -7.54 10.61
N ALA A 64 -5.48 -6.64 10.36
CA ALA A 64 -6.16 -6.57 9.07
C ALA A 64 -5.20 -6.12 7.96
N HIS A 65 -4.33 -5.16 8.25
CA HIS A 65 -3.27 -4.75 7.34
C HIS A 65 -2.27 -5.88 7.06
N PHE A 66 -1.85 -6.60 8.11
CA PHE A 66 -0.97 -7.76 7.96
C PHE A 66 -1.61 -8.86 7.10
N GLU A 67 -2.87 -9.20 7.34
CA GLU A 67 -3.62 -10.18 6.53
C GLU A 67 -3.69 -9.76 5.07
N ALA A 68 -4.00 -8.48 4.80
CA ALA A 68 -4.02 -7.94 3.44
C ALA A 68 -2.65 -8.05 2.74
N ILE A 69 -1.55 -7.81 3.46
CA ILE A 69 -0.19 -8.02 2.92
C ILE A 69 0.02 -9.49 2.55
N VAL A 70 -0.30 -10.43 3.45
CA VAL A 70 -0.08 -11.86 3.21
C VAL A 70 -0.91 -12.37 2.04
N GLU A 71 -2.18 -11.96 1.95
CA GLU A 71 -3.07 -12.30 0.84
C GLU A 71 -2.52 -11.81 -0.51
N ASN A 72 -2.08 -10.55 -0.58
CA ASN A 72 -1.54 -9.97 -1.81
C ASN A 72 -0.13 -10.49 -2.14
N LEU A 73 0.65 -10.93 -1.15
CA LEU A 73 1.92 -11.62 -1.41
C LEU A 73 1.69 -13.02 -2.01
N GLY A 74 0.66 -13.75 -1.56
CA GLY A 74 0.33 -15.09 -2.05
C GLY A 74 -0.50 -15.14 -3.35
N ALA A 75 -1.13 -14.02 -3.73
CA ALA A 75 -1.98 -13.93 -4.91
C ALA A 75 -1.14 -13.77 -6.20
N ASN A 76 -0.95 -14.87 -6.94
CA ASN A 76 -0.23 -14.99 -8.22
C ASN A 76 1.28 -15.28 -8.09
N GLN A 77 1.70 -16.45 -8.56
CA GLN A 77 3.08 -16.65 -9.02
C GLN A 77 3.23 -15.88 -10.33
N PRO A 78 4.30 -15.09 -10.52
CA PRO A 78 4.57 -14.52 -11.83
C PRO A 78 4.80 -15.64 -12.84
N GLU A 79 3.92 -15.76 -13.84
CA GLU A 79 4.20 -16.56 -15.03
C GLU A 79 5.23 -15.78 -15.86
N PHE A 80 6.51 -16.07 -15.66
CA PHE A 80 7.56 -15.56 -16.53
C PHE A 80 7.42 -16.24 -17.91
N SER A 81 7.01 -15.48 -18.93
CA SER A 81 7.07 -15.89 -20.34
C SER A 81 8.48 -15.80 -20.90
#